data_AF-L0DUH3-F1
#
_entry.id   AF-L0DUH3-F1
#
_cell.length_a   1.000
_cell.length_b   1.000
_cell.length_c   1.000
_cell.angle_alpha   90.00
_cell.angle_beta   90.00
_cell.angle_gamma   90.00
#
_symmetry.space_group_name_H-M   'P 1'
#
loop_
_entity.id
_entity.type
_entity.pdbx_description
1 polymer ?
#
loop_
_entity_poly.entity_id
_entity_poly.type
_entity_poly.pdbx_seq_one_letter_code
_entity_poly.pdbx_strand_id
1 'polypeptide(L)'
;MLSEPESAPPEALTLWPSPEDGGPPAAAGPEPRPPLPRSRRYKEGPSGEQPLLLPACVDDYVAANHPVRAIAAYVEMLDLERLGFRHAGGALTVGQPAYAPGDLLKLYLYGYQERVHSSRRLEAECRRNLEVMWLLNGLRPNYHTIADFVRTTPRH
;
A
#
# COMPACT_ATOMS: atom_id res chain seq x y z
N MET A 1 47.22 -26.68 75.74
CA MET A 1 48.31 -26.19 74.88
C MET A 1 47.65 -25.43 73.75
N LEU A 2 47.34 -24.14 73.95
CA LEU A 2 48.23 -22.99 73.73
C LEU A 2 48.80 -22.98 72.30
N SER A 3 48.22 -22.17 71.42
CA SER A 3 48.85 -20.95 70.89
C SER A 3 47.91 -20.26 69.88
N GLU A 4 47.33 -19.14 70.30
CA GLU A 4 47.14 -17.94 69.46
C GLU A 4 48.43 -17.08 69.65
N PRO A 5 48.81 -16.08 68.80
CA PRO A 5 47.90 -15.13 68.13
C PRO A 5 48.39 -14.58 66.76
N GLU A 6 47.74 -13.51 66.28
CA GLU A 6 48.22 -12.40 65.41
C GLU A 6 47.37 -12.23 64.13
N SER A 7 46.80 -11.10 63.73
CA SER A 7 46.55 -9.74 64.25
C SER A 7 45.58 -9.07 63.24
N ALA A 8 44.81 -8.07 63.68
CA ALA A 8 43.76 -7.31 62.98
C ALA A 8 44.23 -6.54 61.70
N PRO A 9 43.39 -5.81 60.91
CA PRO A 9 41.96 -5.46 61.11
C PRO A 9 41.03 -5.61 59.87
N PRO A 10 39.71 -5.38 60.04
CA PRO A 10 38.72 -5.38 58.97
C PRO A 10 38.58 -3.98 58.37
N GLU A 11 38.85 -3.78 57.09
CA GLU A 11 38.37 -2.66 56.25
C GLU A 11 39.16 -2.61 54.93
N ALA A 12 38.52 -2.94 53.81
CA ALA A 12 38.98 -2.52 52.48
C ALA A 12 37.85 -2.66 51.44
N LEU A 13 36.66 -2.14 51.76
CA LEU A 13 35.65 -1.75 50.78
C LEU A 13 35.70 -0.24 50.62
N THR A 14 36.83 0.33 50.21
CA THR A 14 36.90 1.69 49.65
C THR A 14 38.26 1.93 49.01
N LEU A 15 38.30 2.07 47.69
CA LEU A 15 39.32 2.88 47.00
C LEU A 15 38.74 3.35 45.67
N TRP A 16 37.79 4.27 45.81
CA TRP A 16 37.62 5.34 44.84
C TRP A 16 38.90 6.19 44.87
N PRO A 17 39.48 6.59 43.72
CA PRO A 17 40.79 7.23 43.70
C PRO A 17 40.74 8.68 44.22
N SER A 18 41.82 9.09 44.89
CA SER A 18 42.05 10.43 45.46
C SER A 18 42.41 11.48 44.40
N PRO A 19 42.14 12.78 44.64
CA PRO A 19 42.15 13.83 43.63
C PRO A 19 43.50 14.57 43.55
N GLU A 20 44.59 13.85 43.33
CA GLU A 20 45.94 14.46 43.23
C GLU A 20 46.76 14.05 42.00
N ASP A 21 46.16 13.26 41.11
CA ASP A 21 46.65 13.09 39.74
C ASP A 21 45.92 14.07 38.80
N GLY A 22 46.69 14.86 38.05
CA GLY A 22 46.20 15.90 37.13
C GLY A 22 44.94 15.49 36.37
N GLY A 23 43.83 16.20 36.65
CA GLY A 23 42.50 15.83 36.22
C GLY A 23 42.35 15.72 34.69
N PRO A 24 41.44 14.84 34.21
CA PRO A 24 41.12 14.77 32.79
C PRO A 24 40.63 16.12 32.28
N PRO A 25 40.92 16.50 31.01
CA PRO A 25 40.38 17.72 30.44
C PRO A 25 38.87 17.69 30.58
N ALA A 26 38.29 18.78 31.10
CA ALA A 26 36.87 18.97 31.32
C ALA A 26 36.10 18.53 30.05
N ALA A 27 35.60 17.30 30.07
CA ALA A 27 34.75 16.77 29.03
C ALA A 27 33.53 17.68 29.01
N ALA A 28 33.30 18.29 27.84
CA ALA A 28 32.17 19.13 27.54
C ALA A 28 30.92 18.62 28.26
N GLY A 29 30.26 19.50 29.01
CA GLY A 29 29.00 19.19 29.67
C GLY A 29 28.03 18.51 28.68
N PRO A 30 27.10 17.68 29.17
CA PRO A 30 26.20 16.94 28.29
C PRO A 30 25.60 17.92 27.28
N GLU A 31 25.77 17.63 26.00
CA GLU A 31 25.22 18.45 24.93
C GLU A 31 23.79 18.86 25.26
N PRO A 32 23.39 20.11 24.99
CA PRO A 32 22.02 20.53 25.23
C PRO A 32 21.09 19.56 24.50
N ARG A 33 20.31 18.82 25.28
CA ARG A 33 19.30 17.90 24.76
C ARG A 33 18.50 18.64 23.69
N PRO A 34 18.40 18.12 22.45
CA PRO A 34 17.65 18.80 21.40
C PRO A 34 16.25 19.11 21.93
N PRO A 35 15.69 20.29 21.61
CA PRO A 35 14.42 20.72 22.17
C PRO A 35 13.38 19.62 21.94
N LEU A 36 12.74 19.19 23.03
CA LEU A 36 11.67 18.20 22.97
C LEU A 36 10.66 18.66 21.91
N PRO A 37 10.22 17.79 20.99
CA PRO A 37 9.30 18.20 19.94
C PRO A 37 8.08 18.84 20.58
N ARG A 38 7.77 20.08 20.18
CA ARG A 38 6.55 20.79 20.59
C ARG A 38 5.39 19.84 20.40
N SER A 39 4.57 19.65 21.44
CA SER A 39 3.45 18.71 21.47
C SER A 39 2.65 18.77 20.17
N ARG A 40 2.88 17.78 19.30
CA ARG A 40 2.19 17.74 18.00
C ARG A 40 0.75 17.34 18.26
N ARG A 41 -0.16 18.29 18.04
CA ARG A 41 -1.62 18.06 18.13
C ARG A 41 -2.12 17.08 17.06
N TYR A 42 -1.38 16.90 15.97
CA TYR A 42 -1.77 16.08 14.82
C TYR A 42 -0.65 15.12 14.43
N LYS A 43 -1.02 13.92 13.96
CA LYS A 43 -0.09 12.96 13.35
C LYS A 43 0.39 13.53 12.01
N GLU A 44 1.70 13.54 11.77
CA GLU A 44 2.27 13.90 10.47
C GLU A 44 2.41 12.63 9.62
N GLY A 45 2.03 12.72 8.35
CA GLY A 45 2.25 11.66 7.38
C GLY A 45 3.68 11.66 6.82
N PRO A 46 4.12 10.57 6.18
CA PRO A 46 5.39 10.54 5.47
C PRO A 46 5.41 11.57 4.32
N SER A 47 6.57 12.20 4.09
CA SER A 47 6.78 13.11 2.96
C SER A 47 6.76 12.34 1.63
N GLY A 48 6.28 12.96 0.55
CA GLY A 48 6.23 12.35 -0.78
C GLY A 48 7.61 12.03 -1.38
N GLU A 49 8.67 12.63 -0.84
CA GLU A 49 10.06 12.33 -1.23
C GLU A 49 10.67 11.18 -0.41
N GLN A 50 9.97 10.67 0.61
CA GLN A 50 10.47 9.55 1.39
C GLN A 50 10.37 8.26 0.56
N PRO A 51 11.48 7.52 0.41
CA PRO A 51 11.46 6.26 -0.31
C PRO A 51 10.58 5.25 0.42
N LEU A 52 9.63 4.65 -0.31
CA LEU A 52 8.77 3.59 0.19
C LEU A 52 9.18 2.26 -0.47
N LEU A 53 9.23 1.19 0.34
CA LEU A 53 9.30 -0.17 -0.18
C LEU A 53 7.93 -0.53 -0.75
N LEU A 54 7.75 -0.31 -2.04
CA LEU A 54 6.51 -0.65 -2.73
C LEU A 54 6.31 -2.17 -2.77
N PRO A 55 5.07 -2.66 -2.65
CA PRO A 55 4.75 -4.06 -2.90
C PRO A 55 5.29 -4.60 -4.23
N ALA A 56 5.58 -5.89 -4.28
CA ALA A 56 6.27 -6.53 -5.39
C ALA A 56 5.40 -6.66 -6.65
N CYS A 57 4.07 -6.72 -6.49
CA CYS A 57 3.14 -6.72 -7.62
C CYS A 57 1.83 -5.97 -7.31
N VAL A 58 1.04 -5.73 -8.36
CA VAL A 58 -0.27 -5.03 -8.25
C VAL A 58 -1.26 -5.82 -7.38
N ASP A 59 -1.17 -7.15 -7.36
CA ASP A 59 -2.05 -8.01 -6.55
C ASP A 59 -1.92 -7.75 -5.05
N ASP A 60 -0.71 -7.41 -4.59
CA ASP A 60 -0.43 -7.13 -3.18
C ASP A 60 -1.11 -5.85 -2.67
N TYR A 61 -1.50 -4.93 -3.57
CA TYR A 61 -2.24 -3.72 -3.20
C TYR A 61 -3.73 -3.97 -2.99
N VAL A 62 -4.26 -5.09 -3.48
CA VAL A 62 -5.69 -5.42 -3.39
C VAL A 62 -5.88 -6.48 -2.32
N ALA A 63 -6.46 -6.12 -1.19
CA ALA A 63 -6.71 -7.06 -0.10
C ALA A 63 -7.50 -8.30 -0.57
N ALA A 64 -7.24 -9.47 0.03
CA ALA A 64 -7.89 -10.73 -0.37
C ALA A 64 -9.43 -10.70 -0.22
N ASN A 65 -9.94 -9.88 0.71
CA ASN A 65 -11.38 -9.69 0.96
C ASN A 65 -11.96 -8.46 0.23
N HIS A 66 -11.21 -7.83 -0.67
CA HIS A 66 -11.68 -6.66 -1.38
C HIS A 66 -12.82 -7.02 -2.36
N PRO A 67 -13.92 -6.26 -2.41
CA PRO A 67 -15.09 -6.57 -3.26
C PRO A 67 -14.76 -6.68 -4.75
N VAL A 68 -13.73 -5.96 -5.22
CA VAL A 68 -13.27 -6.06 -6.61
C VAL A 68 -12.90 -7.49 -7.02
N ARG A 69 -12.42 -8.32 -6.08
CA ARG A 69 -12.12 -9.73 -6.32
C ARG A 69 -13.40 -10.56 -6.51
N ALA A 70 -14.48 -10.20 -5.83
CA ALA A 70 -15.79 -10.82 -6.04
C ALA A 70 -16.35 -10.48 -7.43
N ILE A 71 -16.18 -9.24 -7.91
CA ILE A 71 -16.54 -8.86 -9.28
C ILE A 71 -15.77 -9.71 -10.29
N ALA A 72 -14.45 -9.81 -10.13
CA ALA A 72 -13.61 -10.62 -11.01
C ALA A 72 -14.10 -12.08 -11.04
N ALA A 73 -14.20 -12.72 -9.87
CA ALA A 73 -14.65 -14.10 -9.77
C ALA A 73 -16.06 -14.33 -10.35
N TYR A 74 -16.98 -13.40 -10.10
CA TYR A 74 -18.35 -13.49 -10.63
C TYR A 74 -18.37 -13.48 -12.15
N VAL A 75 -17.64 -12.56 -12.80
CA VAL A 75 -17.61 -12.47 -14.27
C VAL A 75 -16.95 -13.70 -14.91
N GLU A 76 -15.91 -14.27 -14.28
CA GLU A 76 -15.28 -15.51 -14.77
C GLU A 76 -16.22 -16.73 -14.73
N MET A 77 -17.26 -16.72 -13.89
CA MET A 77 -18.25 -17.80 -13.83
C MET A 77 -19.38 -17.65 -14.87
N LEU A 78 -19.49 -16.50 -15.54
CA LEU A 78 -20.57 -16.25 -16.49
C LEU A 78 -20.25 -16.79 -17.89
N ASP A 79 -21.24 -17.45 -18.50
CA ASP A 79 -21.22 -17.73 -19.93
C ASP A 79 -21.66 -16.48 -20.70
N LEU A 80 -20.70 -15.62 -21.00
CA LEU A 80 -20.92 -14.34 -21.68
C LEU A 80 -21.50 -14.51 -23.08
N GLU A 81 -21.16 -15.58 -23.78
CA GLU A 81 -21.70 -15.86 -25.11
C GLU A 81 -23.20 -16.17 -25.05
N ARG A 82 -23.60 -17.05 -24.12
CA ARG A 82 -25.03 -17.37 -23.90
C ARG A 82 -25.84 -16.18 -23.41
N LEU A 83 -25.21 -15.28 -22.66
CA LEU A 83 -25.81 -14.03 -22.21
C LEU A 83 -25.85 -12.94 -23.30
N GLY A 84 -25.36 -13.24 -24.51
CA GLY A 84 -25.42 -12.33 -25.65
C GLY A 84 -24.38 -11.21 -25.64
N PHE A 85 -23.39 -11.28 -24.74
CA PHE A 85 -22.24 -10.37 -24.75
C PHE A 85 -21.30 -10.74 -25.90
N ARG A 86 -21.58 -10.16 -27.06
CA ARG A 86 -20.70 -10.25 -28.24
C ARG A 86 -19.62 -9.17 -28.17
N HIS A 87 -18.53 -9.35 -28.91
CA HIS A 87 -17.41 -8.41 -28.95
C HIS A 87 -17.89 -6.95 -29.08
N ALA A 88 -17.45 -6.10 -28.14
CA ALA A 88 -17.66 -4.66 -28.17
C ALA A 88 -16.67 -4.04 -29.16
N GLY A 89 -16.94 -4.25 -30.44
CA GLY A 89 -16.07 -3.90 -31.54
C GLY A 89 -16.43 -4.78 -32.70
N GLY A 90 -16.81 -4.16 -33.83
CA GLY A 90 -17.20 -4.86 -35.04
C GLY A 90 -16.21 -5.94 -35.47
N ALA A 91 -16.67 -6.82 -36.35
CA ALA A 91 -15.93 -7.92 -36.95
C ALA A 91 -14.42 -7.62 -37.11
N LEU A 92 -13.58 -8.62 -36.80
CA LEU A 92 -12.12 -8.63 -36.96
C LEU A 92 -11.68 -7.79 -38.17
N THR A 93 -11.45 -6.51 -37.94
CA THR A 93 -11.00 -5.55 -38.93
C THR A 93 -9.51 -5.35 -38.68
N VAL A 94 -8.76 -5.11 -39.74
CA VAL A 94 -7.32 -4.83 -39.66
C VAL A 94 -7.11 -3.64 -38.70
N GLY A 95 -6.51 -3.89 -37.53
CA GLY A 95 -6.38 -2.87 -36.47
C GLY A 95 -6.09 -3.44 -35.07
N GLN A 96 -6.22 -2.59 -34.04
CA GLN A 96 -6.06 -2.99 -32.62
C GLN A 96 -7.16 -4.01 -32.24
N PRO A 97 -6.83 -5.13 -31.57
CA PRO A 97 -7.83 -6.06 -31.06
C PRO A 97 -8.87 -5.36 -30.18
N ALA A 98 -10.13 -5.79 -30.31
CA ALA A 98 -11.21 -5.34 -29.45
C ALA A 98 -11.00 -5.84 -28.01
N TYR A 99 -11.51 -5.08 -27.04
CA TYR A 99 -11.53 -5.51 -25.64
C TYR A 99 -12.46 -6.71 -25.44
N ALA A 100 -12.09 -7.62 -24.55
CA ALA A 100 -12.95 -8.74 -24.20
C ALA A 100 -14.22 -8.22 -23.50
N PRO A 101 -15.41 -8.76 -23.83
CA PRO A 101 -16.65 -8.37 -23.17
C PRO A 101 -16.61 -8.55 -21.65
N GLY A 102 -15.88 -9.55 -21.15
CA GLY A 102 -15.69 -9.80 -19.72
C GLY A 102 -14.97 -8.65 -19.02
N ASP A 103 -13.92 -8.09 -19.62
CA ASP A 103 -13.17 -6.97 -19.01
C ASP A 103 -14.02 -5.69 -18.96
N LEU A 104 -14.79 -5.43 -20.01
CA LEU A 104 -15.73 -4.30 -20.02
C LEU A 104 -16.90 -4.51 -19.04
N LEU A 105 -17.36 -5.75 -18.86
CA LEU A 105 -18.37 -6.09 -17.86
C LEU A 105 -17.85 -5.92 -16.44
N LYS A 106 -16.63 -6.39 -16.15
CA LYS A 106 -15.95 -6.16 -14.86
C LYS A 106 -15.91 -4.67 -14.53
N LEU A 107 -15.49 -3.83 -15.47
CA LEU A 107 -15.45 -2.37 -15.30
C LEU A 107 -16.84 -1.76 -15.08
N TYR A 108 -17.84 -2.25 -15.81
CA TYR A 108 -19.22 -1.78 -15.66
C TYR A 108 -19.80 -2.10 -14.27
N LEU A 109 -19.58 -3.32 -13.78
CA LEU A 109 -19.99 -3.74 -12.44
C LEU A 109 -19.24 -2.97 -11.35
N TYR A 110 -17.94 -2.73 -11.53
CA TYR A 110 -17.16 -1.88 -10.65
C TYR A 110 -17.77 -0.48 -10.54
N GLY A 111 -18.06 0.14 -11.69
CA GLY A 111 -18.72 1.45 -11.74
C GLY A 111 -20.08 1.47 -11.03
N TYR A 112 -20.84 0.38 -11.10
CA TYR A 112 -22.11 0.26 -10.38
C TYR A 112 -21.91 0.24 -8.87
N GLN A 113 -20.96 -0.56 -8.37
CA GLN A 113 -20.66 -0.68 -6.94
C GLN A 113 -20.14 0.64 -6.35
N GLU A 114 -19.22 1.31 -7.05
CA GLU A 114 -18.60 2.57 -6.60
C GLU A 114 -19.40 3.83 -6.97
N ARG A 115 -20.63 3.69 -7.48
CA ARG A 115 -21.50 4.80 -7.95
C ARG A 115 -20.82 5.69 -9.02
N VAL A 116 -19.93 5.11 -9.83
CA VAL A 116 -19.24 5.75 -10.94
C VAL A 116 -19.88 5.32 -12.26
N HIS A 117 -20.85 6.10 -12.74
CA HIS A 117 -21.60 5.77 -13.96
C HIS A 117 -21.10 6.47 -15.23
N SER A 118 -20.29 7.53 -15.09
CA SER A 118 -19.75 8.26 -16.24
C SER A 118 -18.64 7.47 -16.91
N SER A 119 -18.78 7.16 -18.20
CA SER A 119 -17.75 6.46 -18.99
C SER A 119 -16.41 7.21 -18.97
N ARG A 120 -16.43 8.55 -18.96
CA ARG A 120 -15.22 9.37 -18.82
C ARG A 120 -14.57 9.22 -17.45
N ARG A 121 -15.39 9.08 -16.40
CA ARG A 121 -14.88 8.86 -15.05
C ARG A 121 -14.31 7.45 -14.91
N LEU A 122 -14.96 6.44 -15.50
CA LEU A 122 -14.42 5.07 -15.56
C LEU A 122 -13.08 5.00 -16.30
N GLU A 123 -12.93 5.72 -17.43
CA GLU A 123 -11.64 5.84 -18.12
C GLU A 123 -10.56 6.43 -17.20
N ALA A 124 -10.91 7.46 -16.41
CA ALA A 124 -9.98 8.05 -15.46
C ALA A 124 -9.60 7.08 -14.32
N GLU A 125 -10.57 6.33 -13.78
CA GLU A 125 -10.32 5.29 -12.77
C GLU A 125 -9.36 4.23 -13.28
N CYS A 126 -9.50 3.79 -14.53
CA CYS A 126 -8.56 2.84 -15.13
C CYS A 126 -7.11 3.32 -15.01
N ARG A 127 -6.85 4.63 -15.08
CA ARG A 127 -5.47 5.18 -15.07
C ARG A 127 -4.89 5.45 -13.69
N ARG A 128 -5.70 5.56 -12.64
CA ARG A 128 -5.25 6.03 -11.32
C ARG A 128 -5.58 5.10 -10.17
N ASN A 129 -6.59 4.25 -10.34
CA ASN A 129 -7.12 3.42 -9.29
C ASN A 129 -6.56 2.00 -9.37
N LEU A 130 -5.78 1.63 -8.38
CA LEU A 130 -5.08 0.34 -8.33
C LEU A 130 -6.06 -0.85 -8.38
N GLU A 131 -7.26 -0.72 -7.81
CA GLU A 131 -8.28 -1.76 -7.86
C GLU A 131 -8.72 -2.04 -9.29
N VAL A 132 -8.93 -0.98 -10.08
CA VAL A 132 -9.33 -1.10 -11.49
C VAL A 132 -8.16 -1.56 -12.35
N MET A 133 -6.95 -1.10 -12.06
CA MET A 133 -5.74 -1.61 -12.72
C MET A 133 -5.58 -3.10 -12.51
N TRP A 134 -5.80 -3.57 -11.28
CA TRP A 134 -5.79 -4.98 -10.94
C TRP A 134 -6.91 -5.73 -11.67
N LEU A 135 -8.14 -5.24 -11.58
CA LEU A 135 -9.33 -5.88 -12.15
C LEU A 135 -9.23 -6.09 -13.67
N LEU A 136 -8.62 -5.14 -14.36
CA LEU A 136 -8.48 -5.14 -15.82
C LEU A 136 -7.11 -5.57 -16.31
N ASN A 137 -6.23 -6.10 -15.44
CA ASN A 137 -4.86 -6.48 -15.80
C ASN A 137 -4.09 -5.36 -16.51
N GLY A 138 -4.30 -4.11 -16.10
CA GLY A 138 -3.66 -2.93 -16.67
C GLY A 138 -4.31 -2.40 -17.96
N LEU A 139 -5.38 -3.01 -18.48
CA LEU A 139 -6.11 -2.49 -19.63
C LEU A 139 -6.70 -1.09 -19.36
N ARG A 140 -6.84 -0.29 -20.42
CA ARG A 140 -7.27 1.11 -20.39
C ARG A 140 -8.29 1.39 -21.49
N PRO A 141 -9.52 0.83 -21.39
CA PRO A 141 -10.57 1.15 -22.35
C PRO A 141 -10.89 2.65 -22.31
N ASN A 142 -11.04 3.25 -23.49
CA ASN A 142 -11.38 4.67 -23.61
C ASN A 142 -12.89 4.88 -23.34
N TYR A 143 -13.29 6.12 -23.07
CA TYR A 143 -14.70 6.40 -22.77
C TYR A 143 -15.67 6.03 -23.91
N HIS A 144 -15.24 6.06 -25.18
CA HIS A 144 -16.07 5.66 -26.32
C HIS A 144 -16.36 4.16 -26.27
N THR A 145 -15.35 3.32 -26.09
CA THR A 145 -15.48 1.86 -25.94
C THR A 145 -16.39 1.51 -24.77
N ILE A 146 -16.22 2.18 -23.63
CA ILE A 146 -17.06 1.96 -22.44
C ILE A 146 -18.50 2.36 -22.73
N ALA A 147 -18.73 3.53 -23.31
CA ALA A 147 -20.08 4.01 -23.62
C ALA A 147 -20.77 3.13 -24.67
N ASP A 148 -20.05 2.68 -25.68
CA ASP A 148 -20.55 1.77 -26.71
C ASP A 148 -20.94 0.42 -26.10
N PHE A 149 -20.11 -0.14 -25.22
CA PHE A 149 -20.44 -1.36 -24.49
C PHE A 149 -21.71 -1.21 -23.65
N VAL A 150 -21.82 -0.16 -22.84
CA VAL A 150 -23.01 0.09 -22.00
C VAL A 150 -24.28 0.25 -22.84
N ARG A 151 -24.16 0.81 -24.05
CA ARG A 151 -25.29 0.94 -24.99
C ARG A 151 -25.71 -0.41 -25.59
N THR A 152 -24.77 -1.30 -25.87
CA THR A 152 -25.04 -2.60 -26.50
C THR A 152 -25.37 -3.70 -25.51
N THR A 153 -25.06 -3.53 -24.22
CA THR A 153 -25.37 -4.49 -23.16
C THR A 153 -26.88 -4.78 -23.11
N PRO A 154 -27.30 -6.06 -23.20
CA PRO A 154 -28.70 -6.43 -23.13
C PRO A 154 -29.29 -6.08 -21.75
N ARG A 155 -30.47 -5.47 -21.76
CA ARG A 155 -31.26 -5.22 -20.55
C ARG A 155 -32.27 -6.35 -20.44
N HIS A 156 -32.00 -7.31 -19.56
CA HIS A 156 -32.92 -8.38 -19.20
C HIS A 156 -33.84 -7.94 -18.06
#